data_AF-A0A2H9TES8-F1
#
_entry.id   AF-A0A2H9TES8-F1
#
_cell.length_a   1.000
_cell.length_b   1.000
_cell.length_c   1.000
_cell.angle_alpha   90.00
_cell.angle_beta   90.00
_cell.angle_gamma   90.00
#
_symmetry.space_group_name_H-M   'P 1'
#
loop_
_entity.id
_entity.type
_entity.pdbx_description
1 polymer ?
#
loop_
_entity_poly.entity_id
_entity_poly.type
_entity_poly.pdbx_seq_one_letter_code
_entity_poly.pdbx_strand_id
1 'polypeptide(L)'
;MQFNKFWKRSIVNKLLVILPFIWILLAIVFAFYDLEISKFLFNSESSVGKLVEFFGEIPGIFFAIFALFVLNTNAKIKNKNYRKLFFLFQILLSSFLFIYSLNLIFDYFNINFSFLSLEGISVFLIFTLISLGGFYLFKIKFSKFSKKNYLFAKLSVILFILSGFIIQVLKFLGGRIRFADLAIDFSDFTPWFVFNGFTGSSSFPSGHAFFAWILIPLFLIFPKKGYLRIATLILSFLFGIFISTFRVVSGAHFASDVLFSGGITLTLFLILYKTNFSNKYNLSTANKKIVKKRKQ
;
A
#
# COMPACT_ATOMS: atom_id res chain seq x y z
N MET A 1 -29.57 16.93 17.25
CA MET A 1 -29.12 18.00 16.30
C MET A 1 -27.79 17.69 15.57
N GLN A 2 -26.91 16.78 16.04
CA GLN A 2 -25.62 16.46 15.38
C GLN A 2 -25.72 15.47 14.20
N PHE A 3 -26.67 14.53 14.20
CA PHE A 3 -26.77 13.48 13.16
C PHE A 3 -27.08 14.05 11.75
N ASN A 4 -27.95 15.05 11.66
CA ASN A 4 -28.29 15.72 10.39
C ASN A 4 -27.11 16.50 9.78
N LYS A 5 -26.09 16.89 10.58
CA LYS A 5 -24.87 17.54 10.05
C LYS A 5 -23.90 16.53 9.44
N PHE A 6 -23.93 15.25 9.85
CA PHE A 6 -23.05 14.21 9.33
C PHE A 6 -23.35 13.89 7.85
N TRP A 7 -24.63 13.78 7.50
CA TRP A 7 -25.07 13.45 6.14
C TRP A 7 -24.77 14.55 5.10
N LYS A 8 -24.56 15.79 5.54
CA LYS A 8 -24.14 16.93 4.71
C LYS A 8 -22.61 16.99 4.44
N ARG A 9 -21.81 16.11 5.06
CA ARG A 9 -20.35 16.06 4.85
C ARG A 9 -19.99 15.41 3.51
N SER A 10 -18.82 15.75 2.97
CA SER A 10 -18.26 15.06 1.80
C SER A 10 -18.12 13.56 2.04
N ILE A 11 -18.19 12.74 0.99
CA ILE A 11 -18.07 11.27 1.08
C ILE A 11 -16.81 10.85 1.84
N VAL A 12 -15.68 11.54 1.63
CA VAL A 12 -14.41 11.28 2.32
C VAL A 12 -14.54 11.50 3.83
N ASN A 13 -15.24 12.54 4.27
CA ASN A 13 -15.45 12.80 5.69
C ASN A 13 -16.39 11.77 6.33
N LYS A 14 -17.32 11.19 5.57
CA LYS A 14 -18.14 10.07 6.05
C LYS A 14 -17.28 8.81 6.18
N LEU A 15 -16.48 8.50 5.17
CA LEU A 15 -15.58 7.35 5.17
C LEU A 15 -14.54 7.42 6.30
N LEU A 16 -13.99 8.60 6.61
CA LEU A 16 -13.06 8.79 7.74
C LEU A 16 -13.69 8.50 9.12
N VAL A 17 -15.01 8.38 9.22
CA VAL A 17 -15.72 8.00 10.45
C VAL A 17 -16.22 6.55 10.38
N ILE A 18 -16.77 6.16 9.23
CA ILE A 18 -17.32 4.82 9.01
C ILE A 18 -16.22 3.76 8.99
N LEU A 19 -15.09 4.02 8.33
CA LEU A 19 -14.01 3.05 8.21
C LEU A 19 -13.42 2.67 9.58
N PRO A 20 -13.03 3.62 10.47
CA PRO A 20 -12.58 3.26 11.81
C PRO A 20 -13.62 2.50 12.62
N PHE A 21 -14.91 2.85 12.49
CA PHE A 21 -15.97 2.14 13.21
C PHE A 21 -16.09 0.67 12.77
N ILE A 22 -16.14 0.41 11.46
CA ILE A 22 -16.15 -0.95 10.90
C ILE A 22 -14.88 -1.70 11.31
N TRP A 23 -13.73 -1.03 11.22
CA TRP A 23 -12.45 -1.61 11.58
C TRP A 23 -12.39 -2.02 13.06
N ILE A 24 -12.87 -1.17 13.98
CA ILE A 24 -12.95 -1.49 15.42
C ILE A 24 -13.85 -2.69 15.66
N LEU A 25 -15.03 -2.73 15.04
CA LEU A 25 -15.94 -3.87 15.17
C LEU A 25 -15.28 -5.18 14.73
N LEU A 26 -14.63 -5.18 13.57
CA LEU A 26 -13.91 -6.35 13.08
C LEU A 26 -12.71 -6.72 13.96
N ALA A 27 -11.96 -5.74 14.48
CA ALA A 27 -10.85 -5.99 15.38
C ALA A 27 -11.32 -6.64 16.70
N ILE A 28 -12.47 -6.21 17.24
CA ILE A 28 -13.10 -6.85 18.40
C ILE A 28 -13.51 -8.29 18.07
N VAL A 29 -14.16 -8.53 16.92
CA VAL A 29 -14.51 -9.90 16.50
C VAL A 29 -13.26 -10.77 16.40
N PHE A 30 -12.20 -10.28 15.75
CA PHE A 30 -10.96 -11.03 15.60
C PHE A 30 -10.14 -11.14 16.89
N ALA A 31 -10.45 -10.38 17.94
CA ALA A 31 -9.85 -10.60 19.25
C ALA A 31 -10.28 -11.95 19.86
N PHE A 32 -11.47 -12.44 19.51
CA PHE A 32 -12.04 -13.69 20.03
C PHE A 32 -12.05 -14.82 19.02
N TYR A 33 -12.20 -14.52 17.72
CA TYR A 33 -12.44 -15.53 16.68
C TYR A 33 -11.30 -15.72 15.68
N ASP A 34 -10.16 -15.03 15.81
CA ASP A 34 -9.06 -15.13 14.83
C ASP A 34 -8.62 -16.58 14.56
N LEU A 35 -8.40 -17.33 15.64
CA LEU A 35 -7.93 -18.71 15.57
C LEU A 35 -8.96 -19.62 14.89
N GLU A 36 -10.23 -19.51 15.29
CA GLU A 36 -11.31 -20.32 14.73
C GLU A 36 -11.57 -19.99 13.26
N ILE A 37 -11.46 -18.72 12.87
CA ILE A 37 -11.55 -18.30 11.47
C ILE A 37 -10.40 -18.94 10.67
N SER A 38 -9.17 -18.92 11.18
CA SER A 38 -8.04 -19.54 10.50
C SER A 38 -8.19 -21.06 10.41
N LYS A 39 -8.62 -21.75 11.48
CA LYS A 39 -8.92 -23.19 11.43
C LYS A 39 -9.95 -23.53 10.36
N PHE A 40 -10.99 -22.70 10.23
CA PHE A 40 -12.06 -22.91 9.24
C PHE A 40 -11.62 -22.66 7.80
N LEU A 41 -10.81 -21.61 7.56
CA LEU A 41 -10.43 -21.19 6.21
C LEU A 41 -9.14 -21.84 5.70
N PHE A 42 -8.32 -22.42 6.57
CA PHE A 42 -7.00 -22.91 6.22
C PHE A 42 -7.07 -24.05 5.19
N ASN A 43 -6.31 -23.87 4.12
CA ASN A 43 -6.10 -24.89 3.09
C ASN A 43 -4.67 -24.75 2.53
N SER A 44 -3.76 -25.61 2.99
CA SER A 44 -2.36 -25.67 2.56
C SER A 44 -2.18 -26.08 1.09
N GLU A 45 -3.16 -26.76 0.50
CA GLU A 45 -3.14 -27.20 -0.89
C GLU A 45 -3.68 -26.15 -1.86
N SER A 46 -4.17 -25.01 -1.36
CA SER A 46 -4.73 -23.93 -2.17
C SER A 46 -3.73 -23.41 -3.19
N SER A 47 -3.95 -23.72 -4.47
CA SER A 47 -3.11 -23.23 -5.58
C SER A 47 -3.15 -21.70 -5.68
N VAL A 48 -4.30 -21.09 -5.37
CA VAL A 48 -4.44 -19.63 -5.34
C VAL A 48 -3.69 -19.03 -4.14
N GLY A 49 -3.70 -19.70 -2.98
CA GLY A 49 -2.90 -19.31 -1.82
C GLY A 49 -1.41 -19.25 -2.15
N LYS A 50 -0.89 -20.29 -2.81
CA LYS A 50 0.51 -20.34 -3.29
C LYS A 50 0.79 -19.25 -4.32
N LEU A 51 -0.09 -19.03 -5.28
CA LEU A 51 0.07 -17.94 -6.26
C LEU A 51 0.16 -16.57 -5.57
N VAL A 52 -0.73 -16.30 -4.62
CA VAL A 52 -0.78 -15.04 -3.88
C VAL A 52 0.46 -14.84 -3.01
N GLU A 53 1.05 -15.91 -2.48
CA GLU A 53 2.30 -15.86 -1.72
C GLU A 53 3.46 -15.27 -2.52
N PHE A 54 3.67 -15.75 -3.75
CA PHE A 54 4.80 -15.32 -4.57
C PHE A 54 4.50 -14.06 -5.39
N PHE A 55 3.30 -13.95 -5.95
CA PHE A 55 2.96 -12.90 -6.93
C PHE A 55 2.07 -11.79 -6.37
N GLY A 56 1.49 -11.95 -5.18
CA GLY A 56 0.51 -11.01 -4.63
C GLY A 56 1.05 -9.60 -4.37
N GLU A 57 2.34 -9.48 -4.06
CA GLU A 57 2.99 -8.20 -3.77
C GLU A 57 3.39 -7.43 -5.03
N ILE A 58 3.67 -8.15 -6.11
CA ILE A 58 4.28 -7.63 -7.34
C ILE A 58 3.50 -6.45 -7.93
N PRO A 59 2.16 -6.50 -8.08
CA PRO A 59 1.40 -5.34 -8.57
C PRO A 59 1.61 -4.07 -7.73
N GLY A 60 1.66 -4.21 -6.41
CA GLY A 60 1.92 -3.11 -5.48
C GLY A 60 3.33 -2.53 -5.62
N ILE A 61 4.33 -3.40 -5.78
CA ILE A 61 5.73 -3.02 -5.99
C ILE A 61 5.86 -2.20 -7.29
N PHE A 62 5.34 -2.70 -8.41
CA PHE A 62 5.38 -1.98 -9.68
C PHE A 62 4.58 -0.67 -9.65
N PHE A 63 3.48 -0.61 -8.90
CA PHE A 63 2.77 0.63 -8.65
C PHE A 63 3.62 1.65 -7.90
N ALA A 64 4.36 1.24 -6.87
CA ALA A 64 5.25 2.12 -6.12
C ALA A 64 6.38 2.66 -7.02
N ILE A 65 7.01 1.80 -7.84
CA ILE A 65 8.01 2.19 -8.83
C ILE A 65 7.43 3.20 -9.84
N PHE A 66 6.24 2.93 -10.38
CA PHE A 66 5.54 3.84 -11.28
C PHE A 66 5.28 5.20 -10.62
N ALA A 67 4.84 5.22 -9.36
CA ALA A 67 4.62 6.46 -8.63
C ALA A 67 5.93 7.25 -8.41
N LEU A 68 7.06 6.59 -8.14
CA LEU A 68 8.38 7.23 -8.04
C LEU A 68 8.78 7.89 -9.38
N PHE A 69 8.65 7.16 -10.50
CA PHE A 69 8.96 7.70 -11.83
C PHE A 69 8.13 8.93 -12.18
N VAL A 70 6.83 8.91 -11.87
CA VAL A 70 5.94 10.06 -12.09
C VAL A 70 6.34 11.24 -11.18
N LEU A 71 6.67 11.00 -9.90
CA LEU A 71 6.98 12.04 -8.92
C LEU A 71 8.24 12.83 -9.27
N ASN A 72 9.33 12.13 -9.61
CA ASN A 72 10.65 12.74 -9.80
C ASN A 72 10.67 13.81 -10.90
N THR A 73 9.97 13.57 -12.01
CA THR A 73 9.96 14.46 -13.17
C THR A 73 9.50 15.89 -12.86
N ASN A 74 8.76 16.11 -11.77
CA ASN A 74 8.16 17.39 -11.42
C ASN A 74 8.39 17.79 -9.94
N ALA A 75 9.37 17.18 -9.29
CA ALA A 75 9.72 17.53 -7.91
C ALA A 75 10.19 18.98 -7.80
N LYS A 76 9.45 19.81 -7.06
CA LYS A 76 9.74 21.24 -6.86
C LYS A 76 10.67 21.46 -5.66
N ILE A 77 11.92 21.01 -5.76
CA ILE A 77 12.95 21.22 -4.73
C ILE A 77 13.83 22.39 -5.14
N LYS A 78 13.81 23.48 -4.37
CA LYS A 78 14.57 24.72 -4.65
C LYS A 78 16.09 24.50 -4.54
N ASN A 79 16.55 23.84 -3.49
CA ASN A 79 17.97 23.59 -3.26
C ASN A 79 18.48 22.48 -4.21
N LYS A 80 19.51 22.80 -5.00
CA LYS A 80 20.10 21.88 -5.99
C LYS A 80 20.67 20.60 -5.34
N ASN A 81 21.26 20.69 -4.15
CA ASN A 81 21.85 19.54 -3.46
C ASN A 81 20.76 18.60 -2.93
N TYR A 82 19.73 19.13 -2.27
CA TYR A 82 18.58 18.32 -1.84
C TYR A 82 17.84 17.69 -3.00
N ARG A 83 17.77 18.36 -4.16
CA ARG A 83 17.19 17.77 -5.36
C ARG A 83 18.01 16.57 -5.87
N LYS A 84 19.34 16.66 -5.85
CA LYS A 84 20.23 15.53 -6.19
C LYS A 84 20.05 14.37 -5.21
N LEU A 85 20.07 14.64 -3.91
CA LEU A 85 19.89 13.62 -2.88
C LEU A 85 18.52 12.93 -2.98
N PHE A 86 17.46 13.71 -3.20
CA PHE A 86 16.11 13.17 -3.41
C PHE A 86 16.02 12.30 -4.67
N PHE A 87 16.72 12.68 -5.75
CA PHE A 87 16.79 11.86 -6.95
C PHE A 87 17.56 10.55 -6.72
N LEU A 88 18.71 10.62 -6.05
CA LEU A 88 19.51 9.45 -5.68
C LEU A 88 18.70 8.48 -4.82
N PHE A 89 18.02 8.99 -3.79
CA PHE A 89 17.13 8.20 -2.95
C PHE A 89 16.07 7.46 -3.76
N GLN A 90 15.42 8.14 -4.72
CA GLN A 90 14.40 7.52 -5.55
C GLN A 90 14.96 6.45 -6.49
N ILE A 91 16.17 6.64 -7.04
CA ILE A 91 16.85 5.60 -7.84
C ILE A 91 17.15 4.38 -6.99
N LEU A 92 17.76 4.57 -5.82
CA LEU A 92 18.09 3.46 -4.93
C LEU A 92 16.81 2.72 -4.50
N LEU A 93 15.78 3.45 -4.10
CA LEU A 93 14.50 2.86 -3.71
C LEU A 93 13.85 2.08 -4.86
N SER A 94 13.82 2.61 -6.09
CA SER A 94 13.26 1.86 -7.22
C SER A 94 14.10 0.64 -7.59
N SER A 95 15.43 0.72 -7.51
CA SER A 95 16.32 -0.44 -7.70
C SER A 95 16.04 -1.53 -6.67
N PHE A 96 15.95 -1.18 -5.38
CA PHE A 96 15.62 -2.15 -4.32
C PHE A 96 14.25 -2.78 -4.54
N LEU A 97 13.25 -2.03 -4.99
CA LEU A 97 11.93 -2.57 -5.30
C LEU A 97 11.94 -3.56 -6.47
N PHE A 98 12.70 -3.27 -7.54
CA PHE A 98 12.86 -4.22 -8.63
C PHE A 98 13.56 -5.51 -8.17
N ILE A 99 14.63 -5.37 -7.39
CA ILE A 99 15.37 -6.51 -6.85
C ILE A 99 14.48 -7.34 -5.93
N TYR A 100 13.69 -6.69 -5.08
CA TYR A 100 12.72 -7.37 -4.22
C TYR A 100 11.70 -8.16 -5.04
N SER A 101 11.17 -7.58 -6.12
CA SER A 101 10.26 -8.31 -7.03
C SER A 101 10.95 -9.48 -7.74
N LEU A 102 12.24 -9.37 -8.07
CA LEU A 102 12.99 -10.49 -8.65
C LEU A 102 13.21 -11.60 -7.63
N ASN A 103 13.46 -11.26 -6.36
CA ASN A 103 13.60 -12.25 -5.29
C ASN A 103 12.35 -13.11 -5.16
N LEU A 104 11.17 -12.49 -5.16
CA LEU A 104 9.90 -13.21 -5.08
C LEU A 104 9.73 -14.23 -6.23
N ILE A 105 10.22 -13.88 -7.42
CA ILE A 105 10.21 -14.78 -8.58
C ILE A 105 11.23 -15.90 -8.41
N PHE A 106 12.43 -15.60 -7.92
CA PHE A 106 13.46 -16.61 -7.67
C PHE A 106 13.05 -17.60 -6.58
N ASP A 107 12.42 -17.12 -5.50
CA ASP A 107 11.86 -17.96 -4.45
C ASP A 107 10.83 -18.94 -5.01
N TYR A 108 9.96 -18.50 -5.94
CA TYR A 108 9.01 -19.39 -6.63
C TYR A 108 9.68 -20.51 -7.44
N PHE A 109 10.81 -20.21 -8.08
CA PHE A 109 11.59 -21.18 -8.86
C PHE A 109 12.65 -21.92 -8.04
N ASN A 110 12.74 -21.70 -6.72
CA ASN A 110 13.79 -22.23 -5.84
C ASN A 110 15.21 -21.91 -6.33
N ILE A 111 15.42 -20.70 -6.87
CA ILE A 111 16.73 -20.23 -7.33
C ILE A 111 17.45 -19.58 -6.15
N ASN A 112 18.53 -20.21 -5.68
CA ASN A 112 19.36 -19.66 -4.62
C ASN A 112 20.19 -18.47 -5.13
N PHE A 113 19.78 -17.25 -4.78
CA PHE A 113 20.47 -16.02 -5.15
C PHE A 113 20.92 -15.24 -3.91
N SER A 114 22.19 -14.83 -3.89
CA SER A 114 22.73 -14.00 -2.81
C SER A 114 22.96 -12.58 -3.31
N PHE A 115 22.34 -11.59 -2.67
CA PHE A 115 22.50 -10.17 -3.02
C PHE A 115 23.91 -9.63 -2.80
N LEU A 116 24.71 -10.27 -1.93
CA LEU A 116 26.07 -9.86 -1.62
C LEU A 116 27.12 -10.49 -2.55
N SER A 117 26.72 -11.42 -3.43
CA SER A 117 27.63 -12.01 -4.41
C SER A 117 27.95 -11.03 -5.55
N LEU A 118 28.97 -11.34 -6.36
CA LEU A 118 29.27 -10.58 -7.58
C LEU A 118 28.07 -10.54 -8.54
N GLU A 119 27.30 -11.63 -8.61
CA GLU A 119 26.06 -11.71 -9.38
C GLU A 119 24.99 -10.78 -8.78
N GLY A 120 24.86 -10.76 -7.44
CA GLY A 120 24.06 -9.82 -6.66
C GLY A 120 24.33 -8.36 -7.03
N ILE A 121 25.60 -7.97 -6.99
CA ILE A 121 26.05 -6.61 -7.33
C ILE A 121 25.73 -6.29 -8.80
N SER A 122 25.95 -7.25 -9.71
CA SER A 122 25.66 -7.08 -11.13
C SER A 122 24.16 -6.85 -11.39
N VAL A 123 23.29 -7.63 -10.74
CA VAL A 123 21.84 -7.46 -10.79
C VAL A 123 21.42 -6.10 -10.22
N PHE A 124 22.02 -5.67 -9.11
CA PHE A 124 21.76 -4.34 -8.54
C PHE A 124 22.13 -3.21 -9.51
N LEU A 125 23.27 -3.31 -10.19
CA LEU A 125 23.69 -2.34 -11.21
C LEU A 125 22.73 -2.33 -12.40
N ILE A 126 22.29 -3.50 -12.88
CA ILE A 126 21.31 -3.61 -13.98
C ILE A 126 20.00 -2.91 -13.60
N PHE A 127 19.43 -3.16 -12.42
CA PHE A 127 18.19 -2.50 -12.01
C PHE A 127 18.36 -1.02 -11.71
N THR A 128 19.56 -0.58 -11.35
CA THR A 128 19.91 0.84 -11.26
C THR A 128 19.91 1.51 -12.63
N LEU A 129 20.46 0.86 -13.66
CA LEU A 129 20.38 1.34 -15.04
C LEU A 129 18.94 1.35 -15.57
N ILE A 130 18.14 0.32 -15.28
CA ILE A 130 16.72 0.27 -15.61
C ILE A 130 15.97 1.42 -14.94
N SER A 131 16.23 1.68 -13.66
CA SER A 131 15.64 2.80 -12.92
C SER A 131 15.99 4.14 -13.56
N LEU A 132 17.27 4.37 -13.89
CA LEU A 132 17.73 5.57 -14.58
C LEU A 132 17.05 5.75 -15.94
N GLY A 133 16.96 4.68 -16.72
CA GLY A 133 16.22 4.64 -17.99
C GLY A 133 14.75 5.01 -17.81
N GLY A 134 14.08 4.44 -16.81
CA GLY A 134 12.70 4.76 -16.44
C GLY A 134 12.50 6.23 -16.11
N PHE A 135 13.35 6.81 -15.26
CA PHE A 135 13.30 8.24 -14.93
C PHE A 135 13.55 9.12 -16.15
N TYR A 136 14.50 8.77 -17.02
CA TYR A 136 14.79 9.48 -18.26
C TYR A 136 13.58 9.45 -19.22
N LEU A 137 12.98 8.27 -19.40
CA LEU A 137 11.83 8.05 -20.27
C LEU A 137 10.61 8.83 -19.78
N PHE A 138 10.33 8.82 -18.47
CA PHE A 138 9.27 9.64 -17.88
C PHE A 138 9.52 11.15 -18.00
N LYS A 139 10.78 11.57 -17.90
CA LYS A 139 11.16 13.00 -18.05
C LYS A 139 10.99 13.50 -19.48
N ILE A 140 11.27 12.68 -20.49
CA ILE A 140 11.21 13.10 -21.90
C ILE A 140 9.83 12.81 -22.51
N LYS A 141 9.41 11.53 -22.53
CA LYS A 141 8.21 11.09 -23.25
C LYS A 141 6.93 11.34 -22.45
N PHE A 142 6.96 11.13 -21.14
CA PHE A 142 5.77 11.25 -20.27
C PHE A 142 5.71 12.55 -19.45
N SER A 143 6.49 13.57 -19.80
CA SER A 143 6.58 14.82 -19.03
C SER A 143 5.23 15.50 -18.78
N LYS A 144 4.36 15.56 -19.80
CA LYS A 144 3.00 16.13 -19.70
C LYS A 144 2.11 15.30 -18.78
N PHE A 145 2.15 13.97 -18.91
CA PHE A 145 1.41 13.05 -18.04
C PHE A 145 1.85 13.22 -16.58
N SER A 146 3.15 13.27 -16.34
CA SER A 146 3.68 13.37 -14.99
C SER A 146 3.37 14.72 -14.34
N LYS A 147 3.37 15.81 -15.12
CA LYS A 147 2.92 17.13 -14.64
C LYS A 147 1.47 17.10 -14.19
N LYS A 148 0.61 16.47 -15.00
CA LYS A 148 -0.83 16.34 -14.71
C LYS A 148 -1.08 15.49 -13.46
N ASN A 149 -0.31 14.42 -13.28
CA ASN A 149 -0.51 13.41 -12.23
C ASN A 149 0.45 13.54 -11.03
N TYR A 150 1.11 14.68 -10.87
CA TYR A 150 2.06 14.92 -9.76
C TYR A 150 1.44 14.71 -8.37
N LEU A 151 0.19 15.16 -8.15
CA LEU A 151 -0.48 14.99 -6.85
C LEU A 151 -0.81 13.53 -6.54
N PHE A 152 -1.15 12.74 -7.57
CA PHE A 152 -1.34 11.30 -7.42
C PHE A 152 -0.02 10.66 -7.01
N ALA A 153 1.06 10.91 -7.76
CA ALA A 153 2.37 10.32 -7.49
C ALA A 153 2.89 10.70 -6.10
N LYS A 154 2.78 11.97 -5.71
CA LYS A 154 3.15 12.43 -4.37
C LYS A 154 2.35 11.69 -3.28
N LEU A 155 1.04 11.56 -3.46
CA LEU A 155 0.19 10.85 -2.52
C LEU A 155 0.59 9.37 -2.42
N SER A 156 0.75 8.70 -3.56
CA SER A 156 1.08 7.27 -3.62
C SER A 156 2.44 6.96 -3.00
N VAL A 157 3.47 7.78 -3.26
CA VAL A 157 4.81 7.60 -2.66
C VAL A 157 4.76 7.83 -1.14
N ILE A 158 4.07 8.87 -0.68
CA ILE A 158 3.91 9.11 0.77
C ILE A 158 3.12 7.98 1.42
N LEU A 159 2.05 7.50 0.77
CA LEU A 159 1.26 6.37 1.26
C LEU A 159 2.15 5.13 1.40
N PHE A 160 2.87 4.75 0.34
CA PHE A 160 3.78 3.61 0.34
C PHE A 160 4.82 3.69 1.47
N ILE A 161 5.54 4.81 1.58
CA ILE A 161 6.59 4.98 2.60
C ILE A 161 6.00 4.96 4.02
N LEU A 162 4.93 5.72 4.28
CA LEU A 162 4.37 5.84 5.64
C LEU A 162 3.68 4.55 6.10
N SER A 163 2.85 3.94 5.25
CA SER A 163 2.18 2.69 5.62
C SER A 163 3.18 1.53 5.70
N GLY A 164 4.13 1.43 4.77
CA GLY A 164 5.21 0.46 4.85
C GLY A 164 6.06 0.62 6.11
N PHE A 165 6.43 1.84 6.48
CA PHE A 165 7.17 2.11 7.72
C PHE A 165 6.39 1.66 8.97
N ILE A 166 5.12 2.04 9.09
CA ILE A 166 4.29 1.64 10.24
C ILE A 166 4.15 0.12 10.31
N ILE A 167 3.92 -0.54 9.17
CA ILE A 167 3.78 -2.01 9.12
C ILE A 167 5.08 -2.69 9.52
N GLN A 168 6.23 -2.23 9.05
CA GLN A 168 7.51 -2.83 9.42
C GLN A 168 7.82 -2.63 10.91
N VAL A 169 7.50 -1.47 11.49
CA VAL A 169 7.64 -1.24 12.93
C VAL A 169 6.72 -2.15 13.74
N LEU A 170 5.44 -2.27 13.35
CA LEU A 170 4.51 -3.18 14.03
C LEU A 170 4.92 -4.64 13.89
N LYS A 171 5.44 -5.02 12.71
CA LYS A 171 5.95 -6.37 12.43
C LYS A 171 7.15 -6.73 13.28
N PHE A 172 8.06 -5.78 13.48
CA PHE A 172 9.20 -5.93 14.35
C PHE A 172 8.81 -6.09 15.83
N LEU A 173 7.74 -5.42 16.28
CA LEU A 173 7.24 -5.51 17.66
C LEU A 173 6.31 -6.70 17.89
N GLY A 174 5.60 -7.17 16.86
CA GLY A 174 4.49 -8.10 16.99
C GLY A 174 4.91 -9.51 17.45
N GLY A 175 5.98 -10.06 16.87
CA GLY A 175 6.49 -11.38 17.28
C GLY A 175 5.49 -12.54 17.13
N ARG A 176 4.43 -12.35 16.35
CA ARG A 176 3.32 -13.29 16.22
C ARG A 176 3.67 -14.40 15.23
N ILE A 177 3.52 -15.65 15.66
CA ILE A 177 3.67 -16.86 14.83
C ILE A 177 2.53 -16.92 13.81
N ARG A 178 2.79 -17.40 12.59
CA ARG A 178 1.76 -17.54 11.55
C ARG A 178 0.91 -18.77 11.84
N PHE A 179 -0.32 -18.81 11.32
CA PHE A 179 -1.19 -19.97 11.54
C PHE A 179 -0.58 -21.29 11.06
N ALA A 180 0.05 -21.29 9.87
CA ALA A 180 0.70 -22.48 9.30
C ALA A 180 1.94 -22.95 10.09
N ASP A 181 2.50 -22.09 10.95
CA ASP A 181 3.70 -22.35 11.74
C ASP A 181 3.39 -22.66 13.22
N LEU A 182 2.10 -22.69 13.61
CA LEU A 182 1.69 -23.00 14.99
C LEU A 182 1.98 -24.45 15.37
N ALA A 183 2.12 -24.69 16.67
CA ALA A 183 2.10 -26.03 17.25
C ALA A 183 0.78 -26.76 16.92
N ILE A 184 0.84 -28.09 16.86
CA ILE A 184 -0.31 -28.95 16.50
C ILE A 184 -1.51 -28.74 17.44
N ASP A 185 -1.25 -28.42 18.71
CA ASP A 185 -2.25 -28.13 19.73
C ASP A 185 -2.66 -26.65 19.79
N PHE A 186 -2.10 -25.80 18.94
CA PHE A 186 -2.28 -24.34 18.90
C PHE A 186 -1.89 -23.61 20.19
N SER A 187 -1.07 -24.24 21.05
CA SER A 187 -0.67 -23.70 22.36
C SER A 187 0.14 -22.40 22.29
N ASP A 188 0.81 -22.15 21.17
CA ASP A 188 1.61 -20.98 20.87
C ASP A 188 0.85 -19.87 20.12
N PHE A 189 -0.47 -20.03 19.96
CA PHE A 189 -1.33 -18.98 19.44
C PHE A 189 -1.33 -17.76 20.37
N THR A 190 -1.18 -16.58 19.78
CA THR A 190 -1.28 -15.31 20.49
C THR A 190 -2.30 -14.38 19.81
N PRO A 191 -3.22 -13.75 20.58
CA PRO A 191 -4.14 -12.74 20.07
C PRO A 191 -3.39 -11.52 19.50
N TRP A 192 -4.01 -10.82 18.55
CA TRP A 192 -3.36 -9.70 17.84
C TRP A 192 -2.96 -8.51 18.73
N PHE A 193 -3.56 -8.35 19.91
CA PHE A 193 -3.25 -7.28 20.86
C PHE A 193 -2.11 -7.65 21.83
N VAL A 194 -1.59 -8.87 21.76
CA VAL A 194 -0.42 -9.30 22.54
C VAL A 194 0.83 -9.14 21.66
N PHE A 195 1.77 -8.32 22.12
CA PHE A 195 3.06 -8.11 21.45
C PHE A 195 4.11 -9.01 22.09
N ASN A 196 4.59 -10.01 21.34
CA ASN A 196 5.57 -10.98 21.84
C ASN A 196 7.02 -10.51 21.68
N GLY A 197 7.25 -9.38 20.99
CA GLY A 197 8.59 -8.86 20.75
C GLY A 197 9.41 -9.73 19.79
N PHE A 198 10.66 -9.98 20.15
CA PHE A 198 11.67 -10.58 19.28
C PHE A 198 11.63 -12.11 19.28
N THR A 199 10.64 -12.69 18.62
CA THR A 199 10.49 -14.16 18.53
C THR A 199 11.05 -14.75 17.24
N GLY A 200 11.49 -13.92 16.28
CA GLY A 200 11.81 -14.31 14.91
C GLY A 200 10.59 -14.50 14.01
N SER A 201 9.38 -14.54 14.58
CA SER A 201 8.12 -14.65 13.84
C SER A 201 7.53 -13.30 13.50
N SER A 202 6.95 -13.17 12.31
CA SER A 202 6.54 -11.87 11.75
C SER A 202 5.19 -11.93 10.99
N SER A 203 4.17 -12.48 11.64
CA SER A 203 2.81 -12.55 11.07
C SER A 203 2.10 -11.20 11.06
N PHE A 204 2.06 -10.49 12.19
CA PHE A 204 1.27 -9.26 12.34
C PHE A 204 2.09 -7.99 12.08
N PRO A 205 1.65 -7.02 11.25
CA PRO A 205 0.60 -7.10 10.24
C PRO A 205 1.10 -7.68 8.90
N SER A 206 0.16 -7.98 8.00
CA SER A 206 0.49 -8.57 6.69
C SER A 206 1.12 -7.57 5.71
N GLY A 207 2.30 -7.92 5.19
CA GLY A 207 2.98 -7.19 4.11
C GLY A 207 2.29 -7.34 2.76
N HIS A 208 1.87 -8.56 2.40
CA HIS A 208 1.09 -8.86 1.19
C HIS A 208 -0.17 -8.01 1.08
N ALA A 209 -0.96 -7.94 2.15
CA ALA A 209 -2.16 -7.11 2.17
C ALA A 209 -1.81 -5.63 1.92
N PHE A 210 -0.70 -5.14 2.47
CA PHE A 210 -0.28 -3.75 2.26
C PHE A 210 0.02 -3.44 0.81
N PHE A 211 0.84 -4.27 0.15
CA PHE A 211 1.15 -4.09 -1.27
C PHE A 211 -0.11 -4.15 -2.15
N ALA A 212 -1.14 -4.92 -1.75
CA ALA A 212 -2.43 -4.91 -2.43
C ALA A 212 -3.22 -3.60 -2.20
N TRP A 213 -3.29 -3.12 -0.95
CA TRP A 213 -4.06 -1.94 -0.57
C TRP A 213 -3.46 -0.62 -1.04
N ILE A 214 -2.14 -0.53 -1.24
CA ILE A 214 -1.51 0.69 -1.77
C ILE A 214 -1.90 1.00 -3.22
N LEU A 215 -2.55 0.07 -3.94
CA LEU A 215 -3.07 0.31 -5.29
C LEU A 215 -4.28 1.25 -5.33
N ILE A 216 -4.95 1.46 -4.19
CA ILE A 216 -6.16 2.28 -4.10
C ILE A 216 -6.04 3.65 -4.77
N PRO A 217 -4.94 4.43 -4.70
CA PRO A 217 -4.85 5.71 -5.38
C PRO A 217 -4.86 5.64 -6.92
N LEU A 218 -4.74 4.46 -7.54
CA LEU A 218 -4.58 4.33 -9.00
C LEU A 218 -5.74 4.95 -9.78
N PHE A 219 -6.98 4.92 -9.26
CA PHE A 219 -8.11 5.61 -9.91
C PHE A 219 -7.91 7.11 -10.10
N LEU A 220 -7.00 7.74 -9.34
CA LEU A 220 -6.75 9.18 -9.41
C LEU A 220 -6.16 9.63 -10.74
N ILE A 221 -5.53 8.74 -11.51
CA ILE A 221 -4.98 9.05 -12.84
C ILE A 221 -6.10 9.27 -13.89
N PHE A 222 -7.28 8.71 -13.66
CA PHE A 222 -8.40 8.77 -14.59
C PHE A 222 -9.31 9.99 -14.36
N PRO A 223 -9.94 10.51 -15.42
CA PRO A 223 -10.90 11.62 -15.32
C PRO A 223 -12.05 11.33 -14.36
N LYS A 224 -12.52 12.36 -13.65
CA LYS A 224 -13.55 12.23 -12.60
C LYS A 224 -14.86 11.57 -13.02
N LYS A 225 -15.28 11.78 -14.26
CA LYS A 225 -16.55 11.27 -14.80
C LYS A 225 -16.37 10.03 -15.69
N GLY A 226 -15.17 9.46 -15.75
CA GLY A 226 -14.90 8.30 -16.62
C GLY A 226 -15.21 6.98 -15.93
N TYR A 227 -15.78 6.02 -16.66
CA TYR A 227 -16.04 4.67 -16.18
C TYR A 227 -14.76 3.97 -15.68
N LEU A 228 -13.62 4.20 -16.35
CA LEU A 228 -12.30 3.67 -15.94
C LEU A 228 -11.92 4.07 -14.53
N ARG A 229 -12.30 5.28 -14.08
CA ARG A 229 -12.03 5.73 -12.71
C ARG A 229 -12.75 4.85 -11.69
N ILE A 230 -14.01 4.54 -11.95
CA ILE A 230 -14.82 3.71 -11.05
C ILE A 230 -14.33 2.26 -11.12
N ALA A 231 -14.11 1.73 -12.32
CA ALA A 231 -13.59 0.39 -12.54
C ALA A 231 -12.25 0.17 -11.82
N THR A 232 -11.28 1.07 -11.96
CA THR A 232 -9.99 0.95 -11.27
C THR A 232 -10.15 1.00 -9.75
N LEU A 233 -11.01 1.86 -9.21
CA LEU A 233 -11.25 1.89 -7.77
C LEU A 233 -11.82 0.55 -7.27
N ILE A 234 -12.81 0.02 -7.97
CA ILE A 234 -13.43 -1.27 -7.63
C ILE A 234 -12.40 -2.40 -7.74
N LEU A 235 -11.65 -2.46 -8.84
CA LEU A 235 -10.63 -3.49 -9.05
C LEU A 235 -9.51 -3.44 -8.01
N SER A 236 -9.01 -2.24 -7.65
CA SER A 236 -8.01 -2.11 -6.57
C SER A 236 -8.57 -2.56 -5.22
N PHE A 237 -9.83 -2.28 -4.93
CA PHE A 237 -10.48 -2.71 -3.70
C PHE A 237 -10.71 -4.24 -3.66
N LEU A 238 -11.21 -4.81 -4.75
CA LEU A 238 -11.38 -6.26 -4.90
C LEU A 238 -10.03 -6.98 -4.82
N PHE A 239 -8.98 -6.42 -5.40
CA PHE A 239 -7.63 -6.99 -5.30
C PHE A 239 -7.12 -6.97 -3.85
N GLY A 240 -7.33 -5.87 -3.12
CA GLY A 240 -7.02 -5.78 -1.68
C GLY A 240 -7.71 -6.87 -0.86
N ILE A 241 -9.01 -7.10 -1.10
CA ILE A 241 -9.77 -8.18 -0.46
C ILE A 241 -9.23 -9.55 -0.88
N PHE A 242 -9.06 -9.77 -2.19
CA PHE A 242 -8.60 -11.03 -2.75
C PHE A 242 -7.27 -11.48 -2.13
N ILE A 243 -6.26 -10.61 -2.13
CA ILE A 243 -4.96 -10.90 -1.52
C ILE A 243 -5.10 -11.17 -0.03
N SER A 244 -5.84 -10.31 0.70
CA SER A 244 -6.06 -10.48 2.14
C SER A 244 -6.69 -11.83 2.48
N THR A 245 -7.75 -12.23 1.76
CA THR A 245 -8.43 -13.51 1.97
C THR A 245 -7.51 -14.69 1.72
N PHE A 246 -6.78 -14.71 0.60
CA PHE A 246 -5.94 -15.86 0.26
C PHE A 246 -4.69 -15.99 1.12
N ARG A 247 -4.23 -14.92 1.78
CA ARG A 247 -3.20 -15.02 2.83
C ARG A 247 -3.71 -15.65 4.12
N VAL A 248 -5.01 -15.51 4.42
CA VAL A 248 -5.65 -16.22 5.53
C VAL A 248 -5.87 -17.69 5.17
N VAL A 249 -6.37 -17.96 3.96
CA VAL A 249 -6.56 -19.34 3.46
C VAL A 249 -5.24 -20.12 3.43
N SER A 250 -4.13 -19.48 3.04
CA SER A 250 -2.82 -20.15 3.03
C SER A 250 -2.20 -20.33 4.43
N GLY A 251 -2.86 -19.86 5.49
CA GLY A 251 -2.34 -19.91 6.86
C GLY A 251 -1.13 -18.99 7.11
N ALA A 252 -0.78 -18.14 6.16
CA ALA A 252 0.37 -17.25 6.29
C ALA A 252 0.10 -16.05 7.19
N HIS A 253 -1.18 -15.72 7.39
CA HIS A 253 -1.64 -14.60 8.21
C HIS A 253 -2.99 -14.90 8.85
N PHE A 254 -3.28 -14.29 9.99
CA PHE A 254 -4.63 -14.27 10.56
C PHE A 254 -5.51 -13.18 9.94
N ALA A 255 -6.81 -13.25 10.17
CA ALA A 255 -7.77 -12.26 9.68
C ALA A 255 -7.49 -10.86 10.26
N SER A 256 -7.06 -10.78 11.51
CA SER A 256 -6.61 -9.51 12.11
C SER A 256 -5.35 -8.95 11.45
N ASP A 257 -4.37 -9.77 11.06
CA ASP A 257 -3.11 -9.30 10.45
C ASP A 257 -3.38 -8.54 9.13
N VAL A 258 -4.32 -9.04 8.33
CA VAL A 258 -4.73 -8.41 7.07
C VAL A 258 -5.68 -7.23 7.29
N LEU A 259 -6.54 -7.29 8.32
CA LEU A 259 -7.40 -6.17 8.71
C LEU A 259 -6.59 -4.95 9.14
N PHE A 260 -5.55 -5.14 9.96
CA PHE A 260 -4.69 -4.05 10.41
C PHE A 260 -3.93 -3.42 9.24
N SER A 261 -3.37 -4.24 8.36
CA SER A 261 -2.66 -3.76 7.17
C SER A 261 -3.57 -2.93 6.24
N GLY A 262 -4.77 -3.42 5.95
CA GLY A 262 -5.77 -2.68 5.17
C GLY A 262 -6.27 -1.43 5.88
N GLY A 263 -6.56 -1.51 7.18
CA GLY A 263 -7.04 -0.39 7.99
C GLY A 263 -6.05 0.77 8.05
N ILE A 264 -4.76 0.47 8.30
CA ILE A 264 -3.67 1.46 8.30
C ILE A 264 -3.57 2.13 6.93
N THR A 265 -3.49 1.32 5.86
CA THR A 265 -3.28 1.82 4.50
C THR A 265 -4.46 2.66 4.01
N LEU A 266 -5.70 2.19 4.20
CA LEU A 266 -6.91 2.91 3.78
C LEU A 266 -7.13 4.19 4.58
N THR A 267 -6.86 4.18 5.89
CA THR A 267 -7.00 5.37 6.74
C THR A 267 -6.00 6.45 6.32
N LEU A 268 -4.72 6.08 6.13
CA LEU A 268 -3.70 6.99 5.62
C LEU A 268 -4.05 7.52 4.23
N PHE A 269 -4.54 6.66 3.35
CA PHE A 269 -5.02 7.08 2.03
C PHE A 269 -6.10 8.15 2.14
N LEU A 270 -7.13 7.94 2.97
CA LEU A 270 -8.23 8.90 3.15
C LEU A 270 -7.74 10.24 3.73
N ILE A 271 -6.82 10.20 4.70
CA ILE A 271 -6.19 11.41 5.27
C ILE A 271 -5.44 12.18 4.19
N LEU A 272 -4.54 11.51 3.45
CA LEU A 272 -3.75 12.13 2.38
C LEU A 272 -4.63 12.64 1.22
N TYR A 273 -5.70 11.92 0.90
CA TYR A 273 -6.66 12.33 -0.12
C TYR A 273 -7.39 13.60 0.30
N LYS A 274 -7.84 13.68 1.56
CA LYS A 274 -8.49 14.87 2.10
C LYS A 274 -7.57 16.09 2.08
N THR A 275 -6.33 15.95 2.55
CA THR A 275 -5.38 17.06 2.64
C THR A 275 -4.95 17.56 1.25
N ASN A 276 -4.68 16.67 0.29
CA ASN A 276 -4.12 17.04 -1.00
C ASN A 276 -5.17 17.32 -2.09
N PHE A 277 -6.33 16.66 -2.03
CA PHE A 277 -7.35 16.76 -3.07
C PHE A 277 -8.63 17.47 -2.61
N SER A 278 -9.11 17.27 -1.37
CA SER A 278 -10.40 17.86 -0.94
C SER A 278 -10.33 19.37 -0.67
N ASN A 279 -9.26 19.86 -0.04
CA ASN A 279 -9.15 21.28 0.36
C ASN A 279 -9.00 22.24 -0.84
N LYS A 280 -8.49 21.77 -1.97
CA LYS A 280 -8.34 22.57 -3.20
C LYS A 280 -9.69 22.91 -3.85
N TYR A 281 -10.75 22.15 -3.57
CA TYR A 281 -12.10 22.40 -4.11
C TYR A 281 -12.85 23.51 -3.37
N ASN A 282 -12.74 23.58 -2.04
CA ASN A 282 -13.42 24.61 -1.26
C ASN A 282 -12.88 26.02 -1.57
N LEU A 283 -11.58 26.15 -1.80
CA LEU A 283 -10.97 27.43 -2.20
C LEU A 283 -11.36 27.86 -3.62
N SER A 284 -11.43 26.94 -4.59
CA SER A 284 -11.81 27.31 -5.97
C SER A 284 -13.30 27.65 -6.11
N THR A 285 -14.18 27.01 -5.33
CA THR A 285 -15.62 27.34 -5.29
C THR A 285 -15.89 28.60 -4.48
N ALA A 286 -15.17 28.85 -3.39
CA ALA A 286 -15.22 30.11 -2.65
C ALA A 286 -14.77 31.29 -3.53
N ASN A 287 -13.65 31.16 -4.25
CA ASN A 287 -13.17 32.21 -5.16
C ASN A 287 -14.16 32.47 -6.31
N LYS A 288 -14.81 31.44 -6.88
CA LYS A 288 -15.86 31.63 -7.89
C LYS A 288 -17.09 32.36 -7.33
N LYS A 289 -17.49 32.08 -6.08
CA LYS A 289 -18.59 32.80 -5.43
C LYS A 289 -18.24 34.25 -5.13
N ILE A 290 -17.02 34.53 -4.68
CA ILE A 290 -16.54 35.90 -4.41
C ILE A 290 -16.46 36.71 -5.71
N VAL A 291 -15.97 36.13 -6.81
CA VAL A 291 -15.95 36.80 -8.11
C VAL A 291 -17.35 37.07 -8.65
N LYS A 292 -18.32 36.18 -8.42
CA LYS A 292 -19.72 36.42 -8.80
C LYS A 292 -20.37 37.54 -7.97
N LYS A 293 -20.00 37.66 -6.68
CA LYS A 293 -20.52 38.67 -5.75
C LYS A 293 -19.92 40.08 -5.95
N ARG A 294 -18.79 40.19 -6.65
CA ARG A 294 -18.15 41.47 -7.05
C ARG A 294 -18.58 41.97 -8.43
N LYS A 295 -19.38 41.18 -9.16
CA LYS A 295 -19.93 41.52 -10.49
C LYS A 295 -21.43 41.83 -10.44
N GLN A 296 -22.00 41.86 -9.24
CA GLN A 296 -23.33 42.38 -8.91
C GLN A 296 -23.10 43.63 -8.07
#